data_AF-A0A1H4NI39-F1
#
_entry.id   AF-A0A1H4NI39-F1
#
_cell.length_a   1.000
_cell.length_b   1.000
_cell.length_c   1.000
_cell.angle_alpha   90.00
_cell.angle_beta   90.00
_cell.angle_gamma   90.00
#
_symmetry.space_group_name_H-M   'P 1'
#
loop_
_entity.id
_entity.type
_entity.pdbx_description
1 polymer ?
#
loop_
_entity_poly.entity_id
_entity_poly.type
_entity_poly.pdbx_seq_one_letter_code
_entity_poly.pdbx_strand_id
1 'polypeptide(L)'
;MREPTWPGIATAVALLWIFATVAWLGIAGPIWHATNSASPDAWIGFAGNALAALVALLAAIVAGIAAYRTVVPMQRQLSELIHQNNSAHYERLRQRAADVVDLAMLIERANADLEVFDRSLSLAGLGAHEGRQTAFERLEASIIAVNSSRRLVWGDENAQSLLRYYADNCLRAATVARTGLLGSRTPFSRDEWKTAKEIAFQGGVALYARSRLEVDMISKEVAALEPTVFRRQPLSQLWQGDYPGPDKLAAMYAGMVDIAKAKTPRS
;
A
#
# COMPACT_ATOMS: atom_id res chain seq x y z
N MET A 1 -10.93 -17.12 -5.36
CA MET A 1 -12.12 -17.96 -5.11
C MET A 1 -13.00 -17.21 -4.13
N ARG A 2 -14.22 -16.85 -4.50
CA ARG A 2 -15.16 -16.14 -3.61
C ARG A 2 -15.88 -17.19 -2.78
N GLU A 3 -15.69 -17.19 -1.47
CA GLU A 3 -16.53 -18.00 -0.60
C GLU A 3 -17.99 -17.56 -0.79
N PRO A 4 -18.93 -18.50 -1.04
CA PRO A 4 -20.33 -18.15 -1.07
C PRO A 4 -20.71 -17.70 0.34
N THR A 5 -21.13 -16.45 0.48
CA THR A 5 -21.65 -15.94 1.75
C THR A 5 -22.92 -16.72 2.10
N TRP A 6 -22.83 -17.53 3.15
CA TRP A 6 -23.90 -18.36 3.71
C TRP A 6 -25.00 -17.65 4.55
N PRO A 7 -24.99 -16.33 4.87
CA PRO A 7 -26.02 -15.78 5.75
C PRO A 7 -27.39 -15.74 5.08
N GLY A 8 -27.48 -15.74 3.74
CA GLY A 8 -28.75 -15.78 3.00
C GLY A 8 -29.49 -17.12 3.07
N ILE A 9 -28.75 -18.24 3.11
CA ILE A 9 -29.36 -19.58 3.16
C ILE A 9 -29.84 -19.88 4.57
N ALA A 10 -29.06 -19.52 5.59
CA ALA A 10 -29.45 -19.68 6.99
C ALA A 10 -30.70 -18.87 7.34
N THR A 11 -30.82 -17.64 6.83
CA THR A 11 -32.03 -16.82 7.00
C THR A 11 -33.22 -17.37 6.21
N ALA A 12 -33.02 -17.88 5.00
CA ALA A 12 -34.09 -18.52 4.23
C ALA A 12 -34.62 -19.80 4.91
N VAL A 13 -33.73 -20.63 5.47
CA VAL A 13 -34.10 -21.85 6.22
C VAL A 13 -34.82 -21.49 7.52
N ALA A 14 -34.35 -20.49 8.25
CA ALA A 14 -35.02 -20.01 9.47
C ALA A 14 -36.43 -19.47 9.17
N LEU A 15 -36.59 -18.70 8.09
CA LEU A 15 -37.90 -18.22 7.64
C LEU A 15 -38.82 -19.38 7.25
N LEU A 16 -38.33 -20.34 6.46
CA LEU A 16 -39.08 -21.55 6.10
C LEU A 16 -39.51 -22.36 7.34
N TRP A 17 -38.65 -22.49 8.33
CA TRP A 17 -38.97 -23.19 9.57
C TRP A 17 -40.01 -22.45 10.41
N ILE A 18 -39.95 -21.12 10.47
CA ILE A 18 -40.97 -20.27 11.12
C ILE A 18 -42.31 -20.41 10.38
N PHE A 19 -42.33 -20.34 9.04
CA PHE A 19 -43.56 -20.53 8.26
C PHE A 19 -44.14 -21.94 8.45
N ALA A 20 -43.29 -22.98 8.50
CA ALA A 20 -43.73 -24.35 8.72
C ALA A 20 -44.30 -24.56 10.13
N THR A 21 -43.69 -23.98 11.17
CA THR A 21 -44.20 -24.06 12.54
C THR A 21 -45.48 -23.24 12.73
N VAL A 22 -45.59 -22.07 12.09
CA VAL A 22 -46.82 -21.27 12.08
C VAL A 22 -47.96 -21.98 11.35
N ALA A 23 -47.69 -22.58 10.19
CA ALA A 23 -48.68 -23.36 9.45
C ALA A 23 -49.12 -24.61 10.23
N TRP A 24 -48.19 -25.26 10.94
CA TRP A 24 -48.50 -26.42 11.77
C TRP A 24 -49.30 -26.03 13.02
N LEU A 25 -48.82 -25.09 13.84
CA LEU A 25 -49.47 -24.73 15.11
C LEU A 25 -50.74 -23.89 14.93
N GLY A 26 -50.80 -23.06 13.88
CA GLY A 26 -51.91 -22.14 13.64
C GLY A 26 -53.04 -22.72 12.79
N ILE A 27 -52.76 -23.69 11.92
CA ILE A 27 -53.74 -24.20 10.95
C ILE A 27 -53.88 -25.73 11.07
N ALA A 28 -52.81 -26.50 10.81
CA ALA A 28 -52.93 -27.95 10.65
C ALA A 28 -53.16 -28.72 11.98
N GLY A 29 -52.45 -28.37 13.04
CA GLY A 29 -52.52 -29.02 14.35
C GLY A 29 -53.90 -28.87 15.04
N PRO A 30 -54.48 -27.66 15.07
CA PRO A 30 -55.83 -27.48 15.60
C PRO A 30 -56.92 -28.13 14.75
N ILE A 31 -56.80 -28.12 13.41
CA ILE A 31 -57.74 -28.83 12.52
C ILE A 31 -57.70 -30.34 12.79
N TRP A 32 -56.51 -30.90 12.97
CA TRP A 32 -56.31 -32.32 13.32
C TRP A 32 -56.93 -32.70 14.67
N HIS A 33 -56.85 -31.80 15.67
CA HIS A 33 -57.49 -31.99 16.98
C HIS A 33 -59.01 -31.77 16.94
N ALA A 34 -59.50 -30.79 16.18
CA ALA A 34 -60.92 -30.48 16.04
C ALA A 34 -61.69 -31.55 15.25
N THR A 35 -61.06 -32.22 14.29
CA THR A 35 -61.68 -33.34 13.54
C THR A 35 -62.01 -34.55 14.41
N ASN A 36 -61.38 -34.69 15.59
CA ASN A 36 -61.61 -35.83 16.48
C ASN A 36 -62.57 -35.55 17.64
N SER A 37 -62.92 -34.28 17.92
CA SER A 37 -63.89 -33.91 18.96
C SER A 37 -64.19 -32.40 18.89
N ALA A 38 -65.36 -31.96 18.42
CA ALA A 38 -65.67 -30.53 18.33
C ALA A 38 -66.98 -30.15 19.07
N SER A 39 -66.84 -29.40 20.17
CA SER A 39 -67.85 -28.46 20.67
C SER A 39 -67.53 -27.04 20.13
N PRO A 40 -68.51 -26.12 20.05
CA PRO A 40 -68.36 -24.78 19.47
C PRO A 40 -67.21 -23.93 20.05
N ASP A 41 -66.84 -24.14 21.32
CA ASP A 41 -65.77 -23.39 22.00
C ASP A 41 -64.37 -23.67 21.43
N ALA A 42 -64.15 -24.85 20.84
CA ALA A 42 -62.86 -25.21 20.22
C ALA A 42 -62.57 -24.37 18.96
N TRP A 43 -63.61 -23.93 18.26
CA TRP A 43 -63.48 -23.06 17.08
C TRP A 43 -63.08 -21.63 17.45
N ILE A 44 -63.50 -21.14 18.62
CA ILE A 44 -63.12 -19.81 19.12
C ILE A 44 -61.64 -19.81 19.54
N GLY A 45 -61.19 -20.88 20.21
CA GLY A 45 -59.77 -21.08 20.53
C GLY A 45 -58.88 -21.19 19.28
N PHE A 46 -59.37 -21.84 18.22
CA PHE A 46 -58.70 -21.91 16.92
C PHE A 46 -58.55 -20.53 16.27
N ALA A 47 -59.63 -19.75 16.22
CA ALA A 47 -59.60 -18.40 15.65
C ALA A 47 -58.65 -17.47 16.43
N GLY A 48 -58.60 -17.60 17.76
CA GLY A 48 -57.67 -16.84 18.61
C GLY A 48 -56.20 -17.17 18.34
N ASN A 49 -55.86 -18.45 18.20
CA ASN A 49 -54.48 -18.89 17.91
C ASN A 49 -54.05 -18.54 16.48
N ALA A 50 -54.94 -18.68 15.49
CA ALA A 50 -54.66 -18.29 14.11
C ALA A 50 -54.43 -16.77 14.00
N LEU A 51 -55.20 -15.96 14.72
CA LEU A 51 -55.03 -14.51 14.76
C LEU A 51 -53.73 -14.12 15.47
N ALA A 52 -53.40 -14.75 16.60
CA ALA A 52 -52.13 -14.53 17.30
C ALA A 52 -50.92 -14.90 16.43
N ALA A 53 -50.99 -16.01 15.70
CA ALA A 53 -49.93 -16.45 14.78
C ALA A 53 -49.76 -15.48 13.60
N LEU A 54 -50.86 -14.94 13.05
CA LEU A 54 -50.83 -13.93 12.00
C LEU A 54 -50.22 -12.62 12.49
N VAL A 55 -50.56 -12.18 13.71
CA VAL A 55 -49.98 -11.00 14.33
C VAL A 55 -48.47 -11.18 14.61
N ALA A 56 -48.06 -12.35 15.09
CA ALA A 56 -46.65 -12.67 15.30
C ALA A 56 -45.86 -12.68 13.98
N LEU A 57 -46.46 -13.18 12.90
CA LEU A 57 -45.86 -13.18 11.56
C LEU A 57 -45.72 -11.77 11.00
N LEU A 58 -46.73 -10.92 11.17
CA LEU A 58 -46.65 -9.51 10.80
C LEU A 58 -45.58 -8.77 11.62
N ALA A 59 -45.50 -9.03 12.93
CA ALA A 59 -44.46 -8.47 13.79
C ALA A 59 -43.05 -8.89 13.35
N ALA A 60 -42.86 -10.16 12.97
CA ALA A 60 -41.58 -10.68 12.46
C ALA A 60 -41.21 -10.05 11.11
N ILE A 61 -42.16 -9.85 10.19
CA ILE A 61 -41.93 -9.15 8.92
C ILE A 61 -41.53 -7.68 9.19
N VAL A 62 -42.23 -6.99 10.08
CA VAL A 62 -41.90 -5.60 10.45
C VAL A 62 -40.51 -5.51 11.09
N ALA A 63 -40.16 -6.44 11.97
CA ALA A 63 -38.82 -6.53 12.56
C ALA A 63 -37.73 -6.83 11.51
N GLY A 64 -38.01 -7.70 10.54
CA GLY A 64 -37.11 -7.98 9.41
C GLY A 64 -36.88 -6.78 8.50
N ILE A 65 -37.95 -6.01 8.20
CA ILE A 65 -37.85 -4.77 7.42
C ILE A 65 -37.08 -3.70 8.20
N ALA A 66 -37.30 -3.59 9.52
CA ALA A 66 -36.54 -2.68 10.38
C ALA A 66 -35.05 -3.04 10.42
N ALA A 67 -34.72 -4.32 10.57
CA ALA A 67 -33.33 -4.81 10.52
C ALA A 67 -32.68 -4.59 9.15
N TYR A 68 -33.42 -4.79 8.05
CA TYR A 68 -32.91 -4.50 6.71
C TYR A 68 -32.61 -3.01 6.52
N ARG A 69 -33.49 -2.13 7.02
CA ARG A 69 -33.30 -0.68 6.98
C ARG A 69 -32.10 -0.19 7.80
N THR A 70 -31.66 -0.93 8.82
CA THR A 70 -30.48 -0.59 9.62
C THR A 70 -29.19 -1.19 9.06
N VAL A 71 -29.23 -2.39 8.49
CA VAL A 71 -28.04 -3.07 7.94
C VAL A 71 -27.52 -2.41 6.67
N VAL A 72 -28.41 -1.98 5.75
CA VAL A 72 -28.01 -1.34 4.48
C VAL A 72 -27.19 -0.04 4.67
N PRO A 73 -27.60 0.94 5.51
CA PRO A 73 -26.78 2.13 5.74
C PRO A 73 -25.47 1.81 6.46
N MET A 74 -25.45 0.80 7.35
CA MET A 74 -24.23 0.37 8.04
C MET A 74 -23.21 -0.23 7.06
N GLN A 75 -23.66 -1.00 6.07
CA GLN A 75 -22.79 -1.51 5.00
C GLN A 75 -22.23 -0.39 4.13
N ARG A 76 -23.03 0.65 3.84
CA ARG A 76 -22.56 1.84 3.10
C ARG A 76 -21.48 2.58 3.88
N GLN A 77 -21.71 2.82 5.17
CA GLN A 77 -20.73 3.45 6.06
C GLN A 77 -19.43 2.64 6.14
N LEU A 78 -19.51 1.31 6.31
CA LEU A 78 -18.33 0.45 6.30
C LEU A 78 -17.60 0.51 4.95
N SER A 79 -18.32 0.51 3.83
CA SER A 79 -17.72 0.61 2.50
C SER A 79 -17.01 1.95 2.27
N GLU A 80 -17.58 3.04 2.79
CA GLU A 80 -16.98 4.38 2.75
C GLU A 80 -15.74 4.45 3.62
N LEU A 81 -15.77 3.89 4.84
CA LEU A 81 -14.60 3.81 5.72
C LEU A 81 -13.49 2.96 5.12
N ILE A 82 -13.81 1.82 4.51
CA ILE A 82 -12.84 0.99 3.80
C ILE A 82 -12.21 1.78 2.64
N HIS A 83 -13.03 2.50 1.88
CA HIS A 83 -12.53 3.31 0.78
C HIS A 83 -11.62 4.46 1.25
N GLN A 84 -11.99 5.15 2.33
CA GLN A 84 -11.16 6.19 2.96
C GLN A 84 -9.86 5.63 3.54
N ASN A 85 -9.91 4.45 4.15
CA ASN A 85 -8.71 3.78 4.68
C ASN A 85 -7.78 3.38 3.53
N ASN A 86 -8.31 2.79 2.47
CA ASN A 86 -7.53 2.37 1.31
C ASN A 86 -6.93 3.56 0.57
N SER A 87 -7.63 4.69 0.45
CA SER A 87 -7.07 5.90 -0.17
C SER A 87 -5.95 6.51 0.68
N ALA A 88 -6.13 6.59 2.00
CA ALA A 88 -5.09 7.02 2.92
C ALA A 88 -3.89 6.06 2.97
N HIS A 89 -4.13 4.76 2.80
CA HIS A 89 -3.06 3.76 2.70
C HIS A 89 -2.29 3.91 1.39
N TYR A 90 -3.00 4.06 0.27
CA TYR A 90 -2.42 4.30 -1.05
C TYR A 90 -1.51 5.54 -1.06
N GLU A 91 -1.96 6.66 -0.51
CA GLU A 91 -1.17 7.89 -0.50
C GLU A 91 0.10 7.74 0.37
N ARG A 92 0.00 7.07 1.53
CA ARG A 92 1.15 6.76 2.38
C ARG A 92 2.18 5.90 1.66
N LEU A 93 1.74 4.88 0.91
CA LEU A 93 2.63 4.02 0.14
C LEU A 93 3.31 4.80 -0.99
N ARG A 94 2.57 5.68 -1.67
CA ARG A 94 3.11 6.52 -2.74
C ARG A 94 4.16 7.49 -2.24
N GLN A 95 3.90 8.17 -1.12
CA GLN A 95 4.89 9.05 -0.49
C GLN A 95 6.15 8.27 -0.08
N ARG A 96 5.96 7.10 0.54
CA ARG A 96 7.09 6.23 0.92
C ARG A 96 7.89 5.76 -0.28
N ALA A 97 7.25 5.44 -1.40
CA ALA A 97 7.95 5.08 -2.63
C ALA A 97 8.81 6.23 -3.14
N ALA A 98 8.28 7.46 -3.15
CA ALA A 98 9.02 8.65 -3.56
C ALA A 98 10.25 8.88 -2.66
N ASP A 99 10.07 8.80 -1.34
CA ASP A 99 11.14 8.96 -0.36
C ASP A 99 12.28 7.93 -0.55
N VAL A 100 11.93 6.66 -0.84
CA VAL A 100 12.92 5.60 -1.07
C VAL A 100 13.61 5.74 -2.43
N VAL A 101 12.91 6.21 -3.46
CA VAL A 101 13.49 6.52 -4.77
C VAL A 101 14.47 7.68 -4.68
N ASP A 102 14.11 8.75 -3.95
CA ASP A 102 14.98 9.88 -3.69
C ASP A 102 16.26 9.44 -2.96
N LEU A 103 16.12 8.56 -1.97
CA LEU A 103 17.27 7.98 -1.29
C LEU A 103 18.16 7.14 -2.23
N ALA A 104 17.56 6.33 -3.12
CA ALA A 104 18.32 5.55 -4.09
C ALA A 104 19.15 6.44 -5.02
N MET A 105 18.58 7.55 -5.51
CA MET A 105 19.29 8.54 -6.31
C MET A 105 20.42 9.22 -5.53
N LEU A 106 20.21 9.54 -4.25
CA LEU A 106 21.26 10.11 -3.39
C LEU A 106 22.43 9.14 -3.21
N ILE A 107 22.17 7.84 -3.05
CA ILE A 107 23.20 6.80 -2.92
C ILE A 107 24.02 6.69 -4.21
N GLU A 108 23.36 6.61 -5.36
CA GLU A 108 24.04 6.56 -6.66
C GLU A 108 24.92 7.79 -6.86
N ARG A 109 24.40 8.98 -6.55
CA ARG A 109 25.14 10.24 -6.65
C ARG A 109 26.36 10.27 -5.73
N ALA A 110 26.21 9.90 -4.46
CA ALA A 110 27.31 9.87 -3.52
C ALA A 110 28.40 8.86 -3.93
N ASN A 111 28.00 7.68 -4.43
CA ASN A 111 28.95 6.70 -4.96
C ASN A 111 29.68 7.21 -6.21
N ALA A 112 28.97 7.88 -7.12
CA ALA A 112 29.58 8.52 -8.28
C ALA A 112 30.58 9.62 -7.88
N ASP A 113 30.24 10.45 -6.89
CA ASP A 113 31.15 11.50 -6.40
C ASP A 113 32.39 10.92 -5.69
N LEU A 114 32.27 9.78 -5.00
CA LEU A 114 33.42 9.04 -4.46
C LEU A 114 34.36 8.59 -5.57
N GLU A 115 33.84 8.12 -6.71
CA GLU A 115 34.65 7.78 -7.87
C GLU A 115 35.26 9.01 -8.56
N VAL A 116 34.50 10.09 -8.71
CA VAL A 116 34.99 11.34 -9.32
C VAL A 116 36.16 11.89 -8.51
N PHE A 117 36.05 11.89 -7.18
CA PHE A 117 37.17 12.30 -6.32
C PHE A 117 38.39 11.39 -6.49
N ASP A 118 38.20 10.07 -6.52
CA ASP A 118 39.29 9.11 -6.76
C ASP A 118 40.00 9.34 -8.10
N ARG A 119 39.24 9.61 -9.17
CA ARG A 119 39.81 9.99 -10.47
C ARG A 119 40.57 11.32 -10.38
N SER A 120 40.07 12.29 -9.62
CA SER A 120 40.77 13.57 -9.41
C SER A 120 42.12 13.43 -8.69
N LEU A 121 42.30 12.40 -7.86
CA LEU A 121 43.58 12.07 -7.22
C LEU A 121 44.61 11.46 -8.17
N SER A 122 44.16 10.93 -9.31
CA SER A 122 45.03 10.33 -10.34
C SER A 122 45.55 11.33 -11.36
N LEU A 123 44.89 12.50 -11.48
CA LEU A 123 45.31 13.57 -12.39
C LEU A 123 46.48 14.37 -11.79
N ALA A 124 47.53 14.58 -12.58
CA ALA A 124 48.71 15.38 -12.20
C ALA A 124 48.77 16.67 -13.04
N GLY A 125 48.99 17.83 -12.39
CA GLY A 125 49.19 19.13 -13.07
C GLY A 125 48.63 20.34 -12.29
N LEU A 126 48.98 21.56 -12.71
CA LEU A 126 48.58 22.83 -12.07
C LEU A 126 47.05 23.05 -12.01
N GLY A 127 46.29 22.53 -12.97
CA GLY A 127 44.80 22.55 -12.94
C GLY A 127 44.16 21.38 -12.16
N ALA A 128 44.94 20.38 -11.75
CA ALA A 128 44.43 19.21 -11.03
C ALA A 128 44.03 19.55 -9.58
N HIS A 129 44.59 20.61 -9.00
CA HIS A 129 44.24 21.06 -7.65
C HIS A 129 42.84 21.69 -7.58
N GLU A 130 42.50 22.57 -8.53
CA GLU A 130 41.14 23.13 -8.64
C GLU A 130 40.12 22.03 -8.93
N GLY A 131 40.42 21.12 -9.86
CA GLY A 131 39.55 19.98 -10.16
C GLY A 131 39.32 19.06 -8.95
N ARG A 132 40.35 18.84 -8.13
CA ARG A 132 40.23 18.05 -6.88
C ARG A 132 39.40 18.77 -5.82
N GLN A 133 39.55 20.08 -5.69
CA GLN A 133 38.76 20.90 -4.78
C GLN A 133 37.26 20.84 -5.17
N THR A 134 36.94 21.06 -6.44
CA THR A 134 35.56 20.94 -6.94
C THR A 134 35.00 19.52 -6.78
N ALA A 135 35.80 18.49 -7.02
CA ALA A 135 35.38 17.10 -6.79
C ALA A 135 35.07 16.83 -5.32
N PHE A 136 35.88 17.37 -4.41
CA PHE A 136 35.64 17.27 -2.97
C PHE A 136 34.37 18.02 -2.55
N GLU A 137 34.15 19.24 -3.04
CA GLU A 137 32.95 20.03 -2.71
C GLU A 137 31.66 19.31 -3.14
N ARG A 138 31.68 18.66 -4.32
CA ARG A 138 30.57 17.82 -4.79
C ARG A 138 30.37 16.61 -3.88
N LEU A 139 31.45 15.91 -3.55
CA LEU A 139 31.43 14.78 -2.63
C LEU A 139 30.88 15.16 -1.26
N GLU A 140 31.35 16.26 -0.68
CA GLU A 140 30.90 16.77 0.61
C GLU A 140 29.42 17.11 0.57
N ALA A 141 28.94 17.79 -0.47
CA ALA A 141 27.52 18.11 -0.64
C ALA A 141 26.65 16.84 -0.70
N SER A 142 27.06 15.84 -1.47
CA SER A 142 26.34 14.56 -1.57
C SER A 142 26.35 13.79 -0.25
N ILE A 143 27.46 13.77 0.48
CA ILE A 143 27.55 13.11 1.78
C ILE A 143 26.73 13.83 2.85
N ILE A 144 26.67 15.16 2.83
CA ILE A 144 25.79 15.93 3.72
C ILE A 144 24.32 15.57 3.44
N ALA A 145 23.93 15.42 2.17
CA ALA A 145 22.58 14.99 1.79
C ALA A 145 22.29 13.54 2.25
N VAL A 146 23.24 12.62 2.13
CA VAL A 146 23.10 11.26 2.68
C VAL A 146 22.96 11.32 4.22
N ASN A 147 23.75 12.14 4.90
CA ASN A 147 23.68 12.26 6.35
C ASN A 147 22.36 12.88 6.83
N SER A 148 21.78 13.83 6.09
CA SER A 148 20.46 14.39 6.41
C SER A 148 19.34 13.36 6.21
N SER A 149 19.49 12.47 5.23
CA SER A 149 18.54 11.36 4.98
C SER A 149 18.47 10.32 6.09
N ARG A 150 19.42 10.30 7.06
CA ARG A 150 19.37 9.40 8.24
C ARG A 150 18.12 9.55 9.10
N ARG A 151 17.43 10.70 8.99
CA ARG A 151 16.17 10.96 9.70
C ARG A 151 14.97 10.29 9.03
N LEU A 152 15.13 9.82 7.81
CA LEU A 152 14.06 9.21 7.03
C LEU A 152 13.80 7.81 7.57
N VAL A 153 12.59 7.61 8.10
CA VAL A 153 12.16 6.33 8.65
C VAL A 153 11.50 5.53 7.54
N TRP A 154 12.20 4.50 7.07
CA TRP A 154 11.74 3.57 6.04
C TRP A 154 12.33 2.18 6.27
N GLY A 155 11.62 1.16 5.79
CA GLY A 155 12.02 -0.23 5.93
C GLY A 155 11.95 -0.74 7.37
N ASP A 156 12.74 -1.77 7.64
CA ASP A 156 12.93 -2.40 8.94
C ASP A 156 14.17 -1.86 9.66
N GLU A 157 14.42 -2.34 10.88
CA GLU A 157 15.61 -1.98 11.66
C GLU A 157 16.92 -2.24 10.89
N ASN A 158 16.95 -3.30 10.06
CA ASN A 158 18.11 -3.60 9.23
C ASN A 158 18.36 -2.54 8.15
N ALA A 159 17.31 -2.07 7.46
CA ALA A 159 17.43 -0.98 6.49
C ALA A 159 17.94 0.31 7.15
N GLN A 160 17.45 0.61 8.36
CA GLN A 160 17.87 1.77 9.14
C GLN A 160 19.33 1.65 9.62
N SER A 161 19.73 0.45 10.06
CA SER A 161 21.12 0.12 10.39
C SER A 161 22.06 0.31 9.19
N LEU A 162 21.67 -0.19 8.01
CA LEU A 162 22.44 -0.05 6.78
C LEU A 162 22.59 1.42 6.35
N LEU A 163 21.53 2.22 6.46
CA LEU A 163 21.58 3.65 6.18
C LEU A 163 22.57 4.38 7.10
N ARG A 164 22.54 4.07 8.40
CA ARG A 164 23.49 4.64 9.37
C ARG A 164 24.92 4.21 9.06
N TYR A 165 25.13 2.92 8.79
CA TYR A 165 26.43 2.37 8.41
C TYR A 165 26.99 3.06 7.17
N TYR A 166 26.17 3.20 6.12
CA TYR A 166 26.57 3.90 4.89
C TYR A 166 26.92 5.36 5.16
N ALA A 167 26.06 6.11 5.85
CA ALA A 167 26.29 7.52 6.16
C ALA A 167 27.58 7.74 6.98
N ASP A 168 27.80 6.90 8.01
CA ASP A 168 29.00 6.99 8.86
C ASP A 168 30.28 6.68 8.05
N ASN A 169 30.24 5.70 7.15
CA ASN A 169 31.39 5.38 6.30
C ASN A 169 31.63 6.42 5.20
N CYS A 170 30.57 7.04 4.66
CA CYS A 170 30.69 8.20 3.79
C CYS A 170 31.38 9.38 4.51
N LEU A 171 30.97 9.71 5.74
CA LEU A 171 31.61 10.76 6.53
C LEU A 171 33.09 10.45 6.82
N ARG A 172 33.43 9.18 7.08
CA ARG A 172 34.83 8.73 7.21
C ARG A 172 35.59 8.94 5.90
N ALA A 173 35.03 8.52 4.77
CA ALA A 173 35.63 8.73 3.46
C ALA A 173 35.84 10.23 3.13
N ALA A 174 34.87 11.09 3.43
CA ALA A 174 35.01 12.55 3.29
C ALA A 174 36.14 13.10 4.16
N THR A 175 36.27 12.61 5.40
CA THR A 175 37.33 13.04 6.31
C THR A 175 38.71 12.70 5.77
N VAL A 176 38.88 11.50 5.21
CA VAL A 176 40.13 11.09 4.55
C VAL A 176 40.35 11.86 3.24
N ALA A 177 39.31 12.06 2.44
CA ALA A 177 39.39 12.85 1.20
C ALA A 177 39.87 14.28 1.45
N ARG A 178 39.41 14.89 2.56
CA ARG A 178 39.78 16.24 2.96
C ARG A 178 41.29 16.39 3.21
N THR A 179 41.96 15.34 3.67
CA THR A 179 43.42 15.39 3.89
C THR A 179 44.21 15.42 2.58
N GLY A 180 43.58 15.03 1.46
CA GLY A 180 44.14 15.11 0.09
C GLY A 180 44.07 16.49 -0.56
N LEU A 181 43.50 17.47 0.14
CA LEU A 181 43.41 18.87 -0.30
C LEU A 181 44.62 19.70 0.16
N LEU A 182 44.85 20.83 -0.50
CA LEU A 182 45.87 21.79 -0.11
C LEU A 182 45.55 22.40 1.26
N GLY A 183 46.55 22.53 2.13
CA GLY A 183 46.40 23.12 3.46
C GLY A 183 45.93 22.17 4.57
N SER A 184 45.78 20.87 4.28
CA SER A 184 45.58 19.86 5.32
C SER A 184 46.80 19.78 6.25
N ARG A 185 46.55 19.67 7.57
CA ARG A 185 47.60 19.45 8.59
C ARG A 185 48.07 17.99 8.63
N THR A 186 47.24 17.07 8.17
CA THR A 186 47.54 15.63 8.14
C THR A 186 47.93 15.20 6.73
N PRO A 187 48.96 14.34 6.59
CA PRO A 187 49.37 13.83 5.29
C PRO A 187 48.28 12.91 4.72
N PHE A 188 48.06 13.00 3.41
CA PHE A 188 47.13 12.15 2.71
C PHE A 188 47.69 10.74 2.53
N SER A 189 46.92 9.72 2.93
CA SER A 189 47.23 8.31 2.69
C SER A 189 46.32 7.74 1.60
N ARG A 190 46.93 7.29 0.48
CA ARG A 190 46.17 6.64 -0.62
C ARG A 190 45.53 5.33 -0.17
N ASP A 191 46.17 4.59 0.73
CA ASP A 191 45.68 3.28 1.17
C ASP A 191 44.49 3.44 2.13
N GLU A 192 44.55 4.44 3.01
CA GLU A 192 43.40 4.80 3.86
C GLU A 192 42.22 5.29 3.01
N TRP A 193 42.48 6.10 1.98
CA TRP A 193 41.45 6.56 1.06
C TRP A 193 40.78 5.39 0.33
N LYS A 194 41.56 4.49 -0.26
CA LYS A 194 41.02 3.31 -0.96
C LYS A 194 40.14 2.47 -0.04
N THR A 195 40.62 2.20 1.17
CA THR A 195 39.88 1.43 2.17
C THR A 195 38.57 2.12 2.55
N ALA A 196 38.61 3.42 2.86
CA ALA A 196 37.43 4.18 3.25
C ALA A 196 36.41 4.28 2.10
N LYS A 197 36.88 4.53 0.88
CA LYS A 197 36.06 4.55 -0.34
C LYS A 197 35.38 3.20 -0.57
N GLU A 198 36.13 2.09 -0.50
CA GLU A 198 35.61 0.76 -0.79
C GLU A 198 34.53 0.35 0.23
N ILE A 199 34.77 0.58 1.52
CA ILE A 199 33.79 0.32 2.57
C ILE A 199 32.52 1.16 2.37
N ALA A 200 32.67 2.46 2.08
CA ALA A 200 31.52 3.33 1.80
C ALA A 200 30.76 2.85 0.56
N PHE A 201 31.46 2.53 -0.53
CA PHE A 201 30.86 2.06 -1.77
C PHE A 201 30.09 0.74 -1.57
N GLN A 202 30.67 -0.24 -0.88
CA GLN A 202 30.01 -1.51 -0.54
C GLN A 202 28.73 -1.27 0.28
N GLY A 203 28.79 -0.38 1.27
CA GLY A 203 27.61 0.02 2.04
C GLY A 203 26.53 0.65 1.15
N GLY A 204 26.93 1.49 0.19
CA GLY A 204 26.03 2.12 -0.78
C GLY A 204 25.38 1.11 -1.71
N VAL A 205 26.13 0.15 -2.24
CA VAL A 205 25.60 -0.93 -3.09
C VAL A 205 24.57 -1.77 -2.33
N ALA A 206 24.87 -2.16 -1.09
CA ALA A 206 23.95 -2.93 -0.25
C ALA A 206 22.66 -2.15 0.05
N LEU A 207 22.80 -0.86 0.41
CA LEU A 207 21.67 0.01 0.69
C LEU A 207 20.81 0.25 -0.55
N TYR A 208 21.43 0.50 -1.70
CA TYR A 208 20.73 0.67 -2.98
C TYR A 208 19.93 -0.58 -3.37
N ALA A 209 20.54 -1.76 -3.27
CA ALA A 209 19.86 -3.02 -3.53
C ALA A 209 18.65 -3.21 -2.59
N ARG A 210 18.80 -2.86 -1.31
CA ARG A 210 17.71 -2.91 -0.33
C ARG A 210 16.61 -1.90 -0.65
N SER A 211 16.94 -0.67 -1.02
CA SER A 211 15.99 0.36 -1.44
C SER A 211 15.19 -0.09 -2.65
N ARG A 212 15.84 -0.71 -3.64
CA ARG A 212 15.18 -1.23 -4.84
C ARG A 212 14.17 -2.33 -4.52
N LEU A 213 14.54 -3.29 -3.65
CA LEU A 213 13.62 -4.32 -3.17
C LEU A 213 12.40 -3.71 -2.45
N GLU A 214 12.61 -2.66 -1.66
CA GLU A 214 11.53 -1.97 -0.97
C GLU A 214 10.58 -1.27 -1.95
N VAL A 215 11.12 -0.57 -2.96
CA VAL A 215 10.33 0.06 -4.03
C VAL A 215 9.53 -0.99 -4.79
N ASP A 216 10.10 -2.16 -5.09
CA ASP A 216 9.38 -3.25 -5.76
C ASP A 216 8.24 -3.80 -4.91
N MET A 217 8.43 -3.94 -3.59
CA MET A 217 7.38 -4.37 -2.68
C MET A 217 6.25 -3.34 -2.58
N ILE A 218 6.61 -2.07 -2.36
CA ILE A 218 5.63 -0.97 -2.29
C ILE A 218 4.85 -0.86 -3.59
N SER A 219 5.53 -0.97 -4.73
CA SER A 219 4.90 -0.93 -6.06
C SER A 219 3.84 -2.02 -6.25
N LYS A 220 4.12 -3.24 -5.77
CA LYS A 220 3.15 -4.34 -5.80
C LYS A 220 1.94 -4.06 -4.91
N GLU A 221 2.13 -3.50 -3.73
CA GLU A 221 1.04 -3.13 -2.82
C GLU A 221 0.18 -2.00 -3.39
N VAL A 222 0.81 -0.97 -3.96
CA VAL A 222 0.14 0.12 -4.67
C VAL A 222 -0.73 -0.43 -5.79
N ALA A 223 -0.20 -1.33 -6.62
CA ALA A 223 -0.93 -1.96 -7.72
C ALA A 223 -2.13 -2.81 -7.23
N ALA A 224 -2.04 -3.42 -6.05
CA ALA A 224 -3.15 -4.15 -5.45
C ALA A 224 -4.27 -3.22 -4.95
N LEU A 225 -3.93 -2.00 -4.51
CA LEU A 225 -4.89 -1.02 -3.98
C LEU A 225 -5.56 -0.17 -5.05
N GLU A 226 -4.88 0.12 -6.17
CA GLU A 226 -5.40 0.95 -7.27
C GLU A 226 -6.84 0.59 -7.71
N PRO A 227 -7.23 -0.68 -7.87
CA PRO A 227 -8.58 -1.02 -8.29
C PRO A 227 -9.65 -0.65 -7.26
N THR A 228 -9.30 -0.72 -5.97
CA THR A 228 -10.21 -0.39 -4.87
C THR A 228 -10.34 1.12 -4.66
N VAL A 229 -9.28 1.89 -4.97
CA VAL A 229 -9.25 3.35 -4.83
C VAL A 229 -9.80 4.05 -6.08
N PHE A 230 -9.39 3.65 -7.29
CA PHE A 230 -9.75 4.34 -8.52
C PHE A 230 -10.87 3.66 -9.33
N ARG A 231 -11.34 2.48 -8.91
CA ARG A 231 -12.31 1.66 -9.67
C ARG A 231 -11.86 1.41 -11.12
N ARG A 232 -10.54 1.32 -11.35
CA ARG A 232 -9.91 1.06 -12.65
C ARG A 232 -9.15 -0.26 -12.59
N GLN A 233 -9.01 -0.94 -13.73
CA GLN A 233 -8.11 -2.10 -13.79
C GLN A 233 -6.66 -1.63 -13.62
N PRO A 234 -5.83 -2.37 -12.85
CA PRO A 234 -4.45 -1.97 -12.61
C PRO A 234 -3.67 -2.08 -13.92
N LEU A 235 -2.79 -1.10 -14.19
CA LEU A 235 -1.91 -1.16 -15.35
C LEU A 235 -0.77 -2.15 -15.06
N SER A 236 -0.93 -3.37 -15.55
CA SER A 236 -0.03 -4.51 -15.26
C SER A 236 1.43 -4.25 -15.61
N GLN A 237 1.71 -3.47 -16.66
CA GLN A 237 3.07 -3.26 -17.17
C GLN A 237 3.90 -2.24 -16.40
N LEU A 238 3.29 -1.41 -15.56
CA LEU A 238 4.00 -0.32 -14.88
C LEU A 238 4.74 -0.76 -13.61
N TRP A 239 4.27 -1.84 -12.98
CA TRP A 239 4.55 -2.13 -11.58
C TRP A 239 5.13 -3.53 -11.33
N GLN A 240 5.33 -4.34 -12.38
CA GLN A 240 5.94 -5.68 -12.29
C GLN A 240 7.48 -5.67 -12.39
N GLY A 241 8.12 -4.52 -12.16
CA GLY A 241 9.60 -4.39 -12.22
C GLY A 241 10.17 -4.22 -13.63
N ASP A 242 9.42 -4.57 -14.68
CA ASP A 242 9.72 -4.21 -16.07
C ASP A 242 9.25 -2.77 -16.34
N TYR A 243 9.89 -1.79 -15.69
CA TYR A 243 9.67 -0.38 -16.01
C TYR A 243 9.89 -0.18 -17.52
N PRO A 244 8.86 0.15 -18.31
CA PRO A 244 8.94 0.09 -19.76
C PRO A 244 9.75 1.27 -20.36
N GLY A 245 10.28 2.15 -19.51
CA GLY A 245 10.94 3.39 -19.88
C GLY A 245 9.97 4.56 -19.93
N PRO A 246 10.48 5.80 -19.76
CA PRO A 246 9.65 7.00 -19.78
C PRO A 246 8.92 7.18 -21.12
N ASP A 247 9.53 6.76 -22.23
CA ASP A 247 8.97 6.91 -23.57
C ASP A 247 7.76 6.00 -23.82
N LYS A 248 7.85 4.73 -23.41
CA LYS A 248 6.69 3.82 -23.48
C LYS A 248 5.60 4.25 -22.53
N LEU A 249 5.94 4.83 -21.38
CA LEU A 249 4.96 5.39 -20.48
C LEU A 249 4.21 6.58 -21.05
N ALA A 250 4.95 7.52 -21.61
CA ALA A 250 4.38 8.66 -22.32
C ALA A 250 3.44 8.18 -23.43
N ALA A 251 3.84 7.16 -24.20
CA ALA A 251 3.01 6.56 -25.24
C ALA A 251 1.74 5.87 -24.68
N MET A 252 1.85 5.11 -23.59
CA MET A 252 0.71 4.46 -22.92
C MET A 252 -0.30 5.48 -22.39
N TYR A 253 0.17 6.55 -21.73
CA TYR A 253 -0.70 7.61 -21.23
C TYR A 253 -1.28 8.48 -22.35
N ALA A 254 -0.52 8.76 -23.40
CA ALA A 254 -1.02 9.49 -24.57
C ALA A 254 -2.16 8.72 -25.28
N GLY A 255 -2.01 7.41 -25.47
CA GLY A 255 -3.06 6.57 -26.06
C GLY A 255 -4.36 6.54 -25.22
N MET A 256 -4.29 6.71 -23.90
CA MET A 256 -5.47 6.77 -23.05
C MET A 256 -6.25 8.09 -23.17
N VAL A 257 -5.57 9.20 -23.44
CA VAL A 257 -6.22 10.51 -23.67
C VAL A 257 -7.09 10.44 -24.93
N ASP A 258 -6.63 9.72 -25.96
CA ASP A 258 -7.38 9.55 -27.20
C ASP A 258 -8.59 8.60 -27.04
N ILE A 259 -8.46 7.54 -26.24
CA ILE A 259 -9.58 6.64 -25.89
C ILE A 259 -10.65 7.36 -25.05
N ALA A 260 -10.23 8.25 -24.14
CA ALA A 260 -11.14 9.06 -23.34
C ALA A 260 -11.89 10.11 -24.20
N LYS A 261 -11.19 10.77 -25.14
CA LYS A 261 -11.80 11.69 -26.11
C LYS A 261 -12.77 11.01 -27.07
N ALA A 262 -12.51 9.75 -27.45
CA ALA A 262 -13.40 8.97 -28.31
C ALA A 262 -14.71 8.54 -27.62
N LYS A 263 -14.75 8.54 -26.28
CA LYS A 263 -15.94 8.17 -25.49
C LYS A 263 -16.81 9.34 -25.03
N THR A 264 -16.37 10.58 -25.19
CA THR A 264 -17.24 11.75 -25.04
C THR A 264 -17.92 12.06 -26.37
N PRO A 265 -19.23 11.79 -26.54
CA PRO A 265 -19.94 12.28 -27.72
C PRO A 265 -19.87 13.80 -27.71
N ARG A 266 -19.41 14.38 -28.82
CA ARG A 266 -19.50 15.82 -29.05
C ARG A 266 -20.98 16.20 -28.98
N SER A 267 -21.37 16.94 -27.95
CA SER A 267 -22.59 17.74 -27.94
C SER A 267 -22.43 18.92 -28.90
#